data_AF-A0A327JAA9-F1
#
_entry.id   AF-A0A327JAA9-F1
#
_cell.length_a   1.000
_cell.length_b   1.000
_cell.length_c   1.000
_cell.angle_alpha   90.00
_cell.angle_beta   90.00
_cell.angle_gamma   90.00
#
_symmetry.space_group_name_H-M   'P 1'
#
loop_
_entity.id
_entity.type
_entity.pdbx_description
1 polymer ?
#
loop_
_entity_poly.entity_id
_entity_poly.type
_entity_poly.pdbx_seq_one_letter_code
_entity_poly.pdbx_strand_id
1 'polypeptide(L)'
;MYFSHFMFDYFLKIIIISYMKKIFAFLFLIMFLSSPVFAAKYNDEESSNSMGDYLNSGSIFDDPFAGQKQYTDEDFQKALEEKKAKMKKYKKKKVKGDSVTKEDEKSHIDETGERCIILSLPINLINGDGTVIEAGYYKIIGENDEGKTYLNFYQAHTLVAKVPAIKTRYDFDEPEVNFVKILPYDSERVKLIFGSLDFNAYSFLRILKN
;
A
#
# COMPACT_ATOMS: atom_id res chain seq x y z
N MET A 1 -47.87 -48.17 -7.79
CA MET A 1 -47.16 -47.39 -6.75
C MET A 1 -46.15 -46.38 -7.32
N TYR A 2 -45.64 -46.52 -8.54
CA TYR A 2 -44.68 -45.57 -9.14
C TYR A 2 -45.28 -44.24 -9.66
N PHE A 3 -46.58 -44.22 -9.99
CA PHE A 3 -47.21 -43.04 -10.60
C PHE A 3 -47.46 -41.89 -9.60
N SER A 4 -47.70 -42.18 -8.32
CA SER A 4 -47.93 -41.13 -7.32
C SER A 4 -46.64 -40.43 -6.90
N HIS A 5 -45.50 -41.14 -6.89
CA HIS A 5 -44.21 -40.55 -6.58
C HIS A 5 -43.75 -39.57 -7.66
N PHE A 6 -43.95 -39.92 -8.94
CA PHE A 6 -43.59 -39.05 -10.07
C PHE A 6 -44.40 -37.75 -10.09
N MET A 7 -45.70 -37.83 -9.77
CA MET A 7 -46.55 -36.65 -9.70
C MET A 7 -46.16 -35.73 -8.55
N PHE A 8 -45.83 -36.29 -7.38
CA PHE A 8 -45.41 -35.50 -6.21
C PHE A 8 -44.12 -34.71 -6.48
N ASP A 9 -43.11 -35.33 -7.09
CA ASP A 9 -41.85 -34.66 -7.44
C ASP A 9 -42.04 -33.55 -8.48
N TYR A 10 -42.97 -33.73 -9.43
CA TYR A 10 -43.28 -32.71 -10.44
C TYR A 10 -43.96 -31.50 -9.83
N PHE A 11 -44.92 -31.71 -8.91
CA PHE A 11 -45.58 -30.62 -8.19
C PHE A 11 -44.61 -29.84 -7.29
N LEU A 12 -43.69 -30.53 -6.60
CA LEU A 12 -42.69 -29.86 -5.76
C LEU A 12 -41.77 -28.97 -6.59
N LYS A 13 -41.33 -29.42 -7.77
CA LYS A 13 -40.50 -28.63 -8.70
C LYS A 13 -41.20 -27.37 -9.19
N ILE A 14 -42.49 -27.45 -9.54
CA ILE A 14 -43.26 -26.28 -9.98
C ILE A 14 -43.36 -25.23 -8.87
N ILE A 15 -43.61 -25.67 -7.64
CA ILE A 15 -43.68 -24.77 -6.48
C ILE A 15 -42.32 -24.10 -6.26
N ILE A 16 -41.23 -24.86 -6.23
CA ILE A 16 -39.87 -24.33 -6.05
C ILE A 16 -39.52 -23.31 -7.14
N ILE A 17 -39.80 -23.62 -8.41
CA ILE A 17 -39.55 -22.70 -9.54
C ILE A 17 -40.35 -21.40 -9.40
N SER A 18 -41.61 -21.49 -8.93
CA SER A 18 -42.45 -20.32 -8.69
C SER A 18 -41.89 -19.41 -7.59
N TYR A 19 -41.38 -20.00 -6.50
CA TYR A 19 -40.73 -19.26 -5.42
C TYR A 19 -39.37 -18.66 -5.86
N MET A 20 -38.56 -19.42 -6.60
CA MET A 20 -37.26 -18.95 -7.10
C MET A 20 -37.40 -17.74 -8.03
N LYS A 21 -38.43 -17.69 -8.88
CA LYS A 21 -38.69 -16.52 -9.75
C LYS A 21 -39.01 -15.25 -8.94
N LYS A 22 -39.77 -15.38 -7.84
CA LYS A 22 -40.10 -14.24 -6.96
C LYS A 22 -38.87 -13.73 -6.19
N ILE A 23 -38.01 -14.64 -5.73
CA ILE A 23 -36.75 -14.28 -5.06
C ILE A 23 -35.81 -13.57 -6.03
N PHE A 24 -35.70 -14.06 -7.27
CA PHE A 24 -34.86 -13.43 -8.29
C PHE A 24 -35.35 -12.02 -8.67
N ALA A 25 -36.67 -11.83 -8.77
CA ALA A 25 -37.26 -10.51 -9.01
C ALA A 25 -36.99 -9.55 -7.84
N PHE A 26 -37.01 -10.03 -6.60
CA PHE A 26 -36.73 -9.23 -5.42
C PHE A 26 -35.24 -8.82 -5.34
N LEU A 27 -34.32 -9.74 -5.67
CA LEU A 27 -32.88 -9.44 -5.78
C LEU A 27 -32.59 -8.39 -6.86
N PHE A 28 -33.26 -8.49 -8.01
CA PHE A 28 -33.12 -7.52 -9.09
C PHE A 28 -33.60 -6.11 -8.68
N LEU A 29 -34.65 -6.02 -7.87
CA LEU A 29 -35.15 -4.76 -7.33
C LEU A 29 -34.15 -4.10 -6.36
N ILE A 30 -33.47 -4.89 -5.51
CA ILE A 30 -32.46 -4.37 -4.58
C ILE A 30 -31.27 -3.77 -5.34
N MET A 31 -30.82 -4.40 -6.43
CA MET A 31 -29.70 -3.88 -7.23
C MET A 31 -30.02 -2.53 -7.90
N PHE A 32 -31.28 -2.26 -8.25
CA PHE A 32 -31.70 -0.96 -8.80
C PHE A 32 -31.82 0.13 -7.73
N LEU A 33 -32.08 -0.23 -6.47
CA LEU A 33 -32.15 0.73 -5.37
C LEU A 33 -30.76 1.10 -4.82
N SER A 34 -29.73 0.30 -5.10
CA SER A 34 -28.37 0.54 -4.61
C SER A 34 -27.46 1.33 -5.56
N SER A 35 -27.94 1.83 -6.70
CA SER A 35 -27.13 2.72 -7.52
C SER A 35 -27.06 4.10 -6.84
N PRO A 36 -25.88 4.60 -6.41
CA PRO A 36 -25.74 6.01 -6.13
C PRO A 36 -25.91 6.73 -7.47
N VAL A 37 -27.09 7.33 -7.67
CA VAL A 37 -27.25 8.40 -8.66
C VAL A 37 -26.20 9.44 -8.30
N PHE A 38 -25.17 9.55 -9.13
CA PHE A 38 -24.18 10.62 -9.09
C PHE A 38 -24.91 11.92 -9.47
N ALA A 39 -25.68 12.46 -8.54
CA ALA A 39 -26.10 13.85 -8.54
C ALA A 39 -24.94 14.65 -7.94
N ALA A 40 -23.91 14.90 -8.75
CA ALA A 40 -22.96 15.96 -8.46
C ALA A 40 -23.68 17.30 -8.66
N LYS A 41 -24.46 17.68 -7.64
CA LYS A 41 -24.94 19.03 -7.46
C LYS A 41 -23.74 19.81 -6.93
N TYR A 42 -23.10 20.60 -7.79
CA TYR A 42 -22.18 21.64 -7.36
C TYR A 42 -22.98 22.64 -6.53
N ASN A 43 -22.96 22.44 -5.21
CA ASN A 43 -23.29 23.48 -4.26
C ASN A 43 -21.96 24.03 -3.77
N ASP A 44 -21.67 25.25 -4.20
CA ASP A 44 -20.69 26.14 -3.59
C ASP A 44 -21.10 26.38 -2.12
N GLU A 45 -20.60 25.56 -1.21
CA GLU A 45 -20.57 25.89 0.22
C GLU A 45 -19.19 25.54 0.78
N GLU A 46 -18.39 26.61 0.87
CA GLU A 46 -17.36 26.87 1.88
C GLU A 46 -16.74 25.65 2.59
N SER A 47 -15.81 24.99 1.90
CA SER A 47 -14.66 24.41 2.58
C SER A 47 -13.55 25.45 2.51
N SER A 48 -13.20 26.05 3.65
CA SER A 48 -12.20 27.10 3.73
C SER A 48 -10.87 26.59 3.18
N ASN A 49 -10.53 27.14 2.02
CA ASN A 49 -9.30 26.86 1.31
C ASN A 49 -8.08 27.25 2.18
N SER A 50 -7.32 26.25 2.65
CA SER A 50 -5.93 26.41 3.11
C SER A 50 -4.96 26.82 1.99
N MET A 51 -5.47 27.26 0.84
CA MET A 51 -4.72 27.71 -0.34
C MET A 51 -5.05 29.17 -0.72
N GLY A 52 -6.11 29.76 -0.15
CA GLY A 52 -6.55 31.13 -0.45
C GLY A 52 -5.80 32.22 0.32
N ASP A 53 -5.24 31.88 1.48
CA ASP A 53 -4.48 32.82 2.33
C ASP A 53 -3.12 33.22 1.73
N TYR A 54 -2.60 32.46 0.77
CA TYR A 54 -1.33 32.80 0.11
C TYR A 54 -1.46 33.92 -0.94
N LEU A 55 -2.67 34.22 -1.39
CA LEU A 55 -2.90 35.19 -2.47
C LEU A 55 -3.44 36.55 -2.00
N ASN A 56 -3.72 36.71 -0.70
CA ASN A 56 -4.10 38.00 -0.09
C ASN A 56 -2.93 38.69 0.64
N SER A 57 -1.70 38.25 0.38
CA SER A 57 -0.49 38.95 0.77
C SER A 57 -0.08 39.88 -0.36
N GLY A 58 -0.67 41.08 -0.37
CA GLY A 58 -0.33 42.17 -1.30
C GLY A 58 1.02 42.82 -1.00
N SER A 59 2.09 42.03 -0.93
CA SER A 59 3.48 42.51 -0.75
C SER A 59 4.53 41.45 -1.11
N ILE A 60 4.45 40.84 -2.29
CA ILE A 60 5.42 39.82 -2.76
C ILE A 60 6.69 40.45 -3.39
N PHE A 61 6.89 41.77 -3.27
CA PHE A 61 8.12 42.43 -3.75
C PHE A 61 8.84 43.31 -2.73
N ASP A 62 8.50 43.21 -1.44
CA ASP A 62 9.27 43.88 -0.39
C ASP A 62 10.24 42.89 0.25
N ASP A 63 11.51 43.07 -0.10
CA ASP A 63 12.75 42.57 0.51
C ASP A 63 12.65 41.25 1.32
N PRO A 64 13.18 40.11 0.81
CA PRO A 64 13.18 38.82 1.51
C PRO A 64 13.88 38.83 2.89
N PHE A 65 14.51 39.95 3.26
CA PHE A 65 15.19 40.17 4.53
C PHE A 65 14.43 41.06 5.52
N ALA A 66 13.32 41.72 5.14
CA ALA A 66 12.63 42.71 5.98
C ALA A 66 11.99 42.12 7.27
N GLY A 67 11.81 40.80 7.36
CA GLY A 67 11.23 40.13 8.53
C GLY A 67 12.23 39.38 9.42
N GLN A 68 13.52 39.32 9.06
CA GLN A 68 14.50 38.53 9.80
C GLN A 68 15.07 39.34 10.97
N LYS A 69 14.59 39.08 12.20
CA LYS A 69 15.26 39.56 13.41
C LYS A 69 16.67 38.95 13.47
N GLN A 70 17.69 39.80 13.41
CA GLN A 70 19.06 39.39 13.72
C GLN A 70 19.11 39.00 15.20
N TYR A 71 19.32 37.72 15.48
CA TYR A 71 19.52 37.21 16.84
C TYR A 71 20.94 37.57 17.28
N THR A 72 21.06 38.23 18.42
CA THR A 72 22.35 38.53 19.03
C THR A 72 22.81 37.36 19.90
N ASP A 73 24.11 37.28 20.22
CA ASP A 73 24.65 36.27 21.15
C ASP A 73 23.97 36.34 22.53
N GLU A 74 23.48 37.51 22.93
CA GLU A 74 22.70 37.72 24.15
C GLU A 74 21.32 37.05 24.07
N ASP A 75 20.63 37.15 22.92
CA ASP A 75 19.37 36.46 22.69
C ASP A 75 19.54 34.94 22.71
N PHE A 76 20.67 34.46 22.18
CA PHE A 76 21.02 33.04 22.23
C PHE A 76 21.28 32.56 23.66
N GLN A 77 22.05 33.32 24.45
CA GLN A 77 22.30 32.99 25.86
C GLN A 77 21.01 33.01 26.67
N LYS A 78 20.15 34.00 26.47
CA LYS A 78 18.85 34.11 27.15
C LYS A 78 17.95 32.91 26.83
N ALA A 79 17.87 32.49 25.57
CA ALA A 79 17.13 31.29 25.18
C ALA A 79 17.71 30.01 25.81
N LEU A 80 19.04 29.91 25.91
CA LEU A 80 19.73 28.79 26.54
C LEU A 80 19.41 28.71 28.04
N GLU A 81 19.41 29.84 28.73
CA GLU A 81 19.09 29.92 30.16
C GLU A 81 17.62 29.63 30.45
N GLU A 82 16.69 30.16 29.65
CA GLU A 82 15.27 29.86 29.76
C GLU A 82 14.98 28.36 29.59
N LYS A 83 15.65 27.71 28.63
CA LYS A 83 15.56 26.25 28.41
C LYS A 83 16.11 25.47 29.61
N LYS A 84 17.26 25.88 30.16
CA LYS A 84 17.85 25.27 31.37
C LYS A 84 16.96 25.46 32.60
N ALA A 85 16.34 26.63 32.77
CA ALA A 85 15.44 26.94 33.88
C ALA A 85 14.14 26.12 33.80
N LYS A 86 13.55 25.97 32.60
CA LYS A 86 12.41 25.08 32.36
C LYS A 86 12.76 23.63 32.69
N MET A 87 13.90 23.11 32.21
CA MET A 87 14.35 21.75 32.55
C MET A 87 14.55 21.51 34.05
N LYS A 88 15.05 22.51 34.80
CA LYS A 88 15.16 22.43 36.27
C LYS A 88 13.78 22.37 36.96
N LYS A 89 12.75 23.04 36.42
CA LYS A 89 11.37 22.97 36.95
C LYS A 89 10.75 21.59 36.73
N TYR A 90 10.97 20.95 35.58
CA TYR A 90 10.46 19.58 35.32
C TYR A 90 11.15 18.51 36.17
N LYS A 91 12.45 18.67 36.49
CA LYS A 91 13.17 17.75 37.39
C LYS A 91 12.69 17.76 38.85
N LYS A 92 12.00 18.83 39.30
CA LYS A 92 11.50 18.94 40.69
C LYS A 92 10.16 18.25 40.93
N LYS A 93 9.38 17.94 39.89
CA LYS A 93 8.14 17.15 40.01
C LYS A 93 8.43 15.68 39.69
N LYS A 94 9.11 14.98 40.59
CA LYS A 94 9.07 13.51 40.59
C LYS A 94 7.76 13.07 41.21
N VAL A 95 6.76 12.79 40.39
CA VAL A 95 5.58 12.02 40.82
C VAL A 95 6.08 10.61 41.14
N LYS A 96 5.86 10.13 42.37
CA LYS A 96 6.10 8.74 42.75
C LYS A 96 5.02 7.88 42.10
N GLY A 97 5.36 7.26 40.96
CA GLY A 97 4.64 6.14 40.39
C GLY A 97 5.65 5.02 40.17
N ASP A 98 5.22 3.77 40.37
CA ASP A 98 6.06 2.60 40.14
C ASP A 98 6.64 2.65 38.72
N SER A 99 7.90 2.24 38.60
CA SER A 99 8.58 2.15 37.32
C SER A 99 7.84 1.14 36.44
N VAL A 100 7.00 1.63 35.54
CA VAL A 100 6.72 0.92 34.30
C VAL A 100 8.08 0.76 33.66
N THR A 101 8.58 -0.48 33.70
CA THR A 101 9.76 -0.92 32.97
C THR A 101 9.65 -0.31 31.59
N LYS A 102 10.65 0.48 31.19
CA LYS A 102 10.75 0.94 29.82
C LYS A 102 10.94 -0.33 28.99
N GLU A 103 9.84 -0.91 28.53
CA GLU A 103 9.86 -1.76 27.36
C GLU A 103 10.53 -0.92 26.28
N ASP A 104 11.59 -1.48 25.71
CA ASP A 104 12.53 -0.78 24.89
C ASP A 104 11.80 -0.02 23.77
N GLU A 105 11.76 1.32 23.86
CA GLU A 105 11.37 2.22 22.76
C GLU A 105 12.25 2.01 21.50
N LYS A 106 13.24 1.10 21.57
CA LYS A 106 14.06 0.61 20.46
C LYS A 106 13.46 -0.59 19.69
N SER A 107 12.47 -1.29 20.24
CA SER A 107 11.84 -2.45 19.56
C SER A 107 10.91 -2.06 18.41
N HIS A 108 10.71 -0.77 18.16
CA HIS A 108 9.90 -0.25 17.06
C HIS A 108 10.70 0.56 16.03
N ILE A 109 12.04 0.48 16.08
CA ILE A 109 12.92 1.08 15.07
C ILE A 109 13.79 -0.01 14.45
N ASP A 110 13.16 -1.07 13.95
CA ASP A 110 13.78 -1.95 12.94
C ASP A 110 13.38 -1.52 11.51
N GLU A 111 12.73 -0.37 11.34
CA GLU A 111 12.12 0.05 10.05
C GLU A 111 13.01 0.92 9.14
N THR A 112 14.31 1.13 9.42
CA THR A 112 15.12 2.10 8.65
C THR A 112 16.20 1.52 7.74
N GLY A 113 16.17 0.21 7.45
CA GLY A 113 17.14 -0.44 6.55
C GLY A 113 16.58 -0.99 5.23
N GLU A 114 15.37 -1.55 5.24
CA GLU A 114 14.79 -2.17 4.05
C GLU A 114 14.21 -1.10 3.13
N ARG A 115 15.01 -0.68 2.15
CA ARG A 115 14.49 0.13 1.04
C ARG A 115 13.42 -0.69 0.32
N CYS A 116 12.17 -0.24 0.43
CA CYS A 116 11.04 -0.82 -0.28
C CYS A 116 11.28 -0.71 -1.79
N ILE A 117 11.44 -1.85 -2.46
CA ILE A 117 11.61 -1.89 -3.91
C ILE A 117 10.23 -2.08 -4.55
N ILE A 118 9.79 -1.09 -5.33
CA ILE A 118 8.51 -1.09 -6.04
C ILE A 118 8.75 -1.41 -7.51
N LEU A 119 8.02 -2.39 -8.03
CA LEU A 119 7.97 -2.74 -9.44
C LEU A 119 6.70 -2.17 -10.07
N SER A 120 6.86 -1.42 -11.17
CA SER A 120 5.75 -1.06 -12.04
C SER A 120 5.60 -2.10 -13.15
N LEU A 121 4.43 -2.72 -13.21
CA LEU A 121 4.04 -3.74 -14.17
C LEU A 121 3.08 -3.13 -15.20
N PRO A 122 3.50 -2.94 -16.47
CA PRO A 122 2.64 -2.35 -17.49
C PRO A 122 1.69 -3.35 -18.16
N ILE A 123 1.89 -4.65 -17.92
CA ILE A 123 1.16 -5.74 -18.59
C ILE A 123 0.81 -6.84 -17.60
N ASN A 124 -0.25 -7.57 -17.91
CA ASN A 124 -0.65 -8.75 -17.15
C ASN A 124 0.33 -9.90 -17.43
N LEU A 125 0.76 -10.57 -16.37
CA LEU A 125 1.67 -11.70 -16.42
C LEU A 125 1.02 -12.95 -15.86
N ILE A 126 1.53 -14.11 -16.27
CA ILE A 126 1.14 -15.41 -15.75
C ILE A 126 2.38 -16.06 -15.13
N ASN A 127 2.25 -16.43 -13.86
CA ASN A 127 3.24 -17.22 -13.14
C ASN A 127 3.19 -18.71 -13.56
N GLY A 128 4.22 -19.49 -13.24
CA GLY A 128 4.32 -20.90 -13.63
C GLY A 128 3.19 -21.79 -13.09
N ASP A 129 2.52 -21.37 -12.01
CA ASP A 129 1.36 -22.02 -11.39
C ASP A 129 0.02 -21.61 -12.03
N GLY A 130 0.03 -20.70 -13.01
CA GLY A 130 -1.16 -20.16 -13.65
C GLY A 130 -1.76 -18.93 -12.96
N THR A 131 -1.17 -18.46 -11.86
CA THR A 131 -1.62 -17.25 -11.16
C THR A 131 -1.43 -16.03 -12.08
N VAL A 132 -2.50 -15.25 -12.27
CA VAL A 132 -2.47 -14.01 -13.06
C VAL A 132 -2.03 -12.87 -12.14
N ILE A 133 -0.98 -12.17 -12.58
CA ILE A 133 -0.49 -10.95 -11.95
C ILE A 133 -0.92 -9.80 -12.86
N GLU A 134 -1.83 -8.97 -12.39
CA GLU A 134 -2.36 -7.86 -13.18
C GLU A 134 -1.32 -6.74 -13.35
N ALA A 135 -1.56 -5.86 -14.32
CA ALA A 135 -0.80 -4.63 -14.45
C ALA A 135 -1.03 -3.73 -13.22
N GLY A 136 0.04 -3.12 -12.71
CA GLY A 136 -0.04 -2.30 -11.50
C GLY A 136 1.30 -2.02 -10.84
N TYR A 137 1.26 -1.64 -9.58
CA TYR A 137 2.44 -1.39 -8.76
C TYR A 137 2.53 -2.42 -7.64
N TYR A 138 3.70 -3.01 -7.47
CA TYR A 138 3.92 -4.11 -6.53
C TYR A 138 5.17 -3.85 -5.70
N LYS A 139 5.08 -4.01 -4.39
CA LYS A 139 6.26 -4.16 -3.53
C LYS A 139 6.79 -5.57 -3.72
N ILE A 140 8.06 -5.71 -4.05
CA ILE A 140 8.70 -7.02 -4.26
C ILE A 140 9.60 -7.32 -3.07
N ILE A 141 9.35 -8.46 -2.43
CA ILE A 141 10.19 -8.98 -1.34
C ILE A 141 10.74 -10.34 -1.76
N GLY A 142 12.06 -10.48 -1.67
CA GLY A 142 12.73 -11.76 -1.87
C GLY A 142 12.73 -12.59 -0.60
N GLU A 143 12.28 -13.85 -0.69
CA GLU A 143 12.25 -14.80 0.42
C GLU A 143 13.02 -16.06 0.05
N ASN A 144 13.80 -16.59 0.99
CA ASN A 144 14.47 -17.88 0.83
C ASN A 144 13.96 -18.84 1.90
N ASP A 145 13.18 -19.82 1.46
CA ASP A 145 12.53 -20.79 2.32
C ASP A 145 12.99 -22.20 1.93
N GLU A 146 13.64 -22.90 2.86
CA GLU A 146 14.16 -24.26 2.67
C GLU A 146 15.02 -24.45 1.39
N GLY A 147 15.80 -23.43 1.02
CA GLY A 147 16.64 -23.44 -0.18
C GLY A 147 15.90 -23.16 -1.49
N LYS A 148 14.59 -22.92 -1.44
CA LYS A 148 13.80 -22.40 -2.56
C LYS A 148 13.69 -20.89 -2.42
N THR A 149 13.95 -20.20 -3.52
CA THR A 149 13.89 -18.74 -3.56
C THR A 149 12.59 -18.30 -4.23
N TYR A 150 11.92 -17.31 -3.62
CA TYR A 150 10.67 -16.75 -4.11
C TYR A 150 10.75 -15.23 -4.15
N LEU A 151 10.00 -14.64 -5.08
CA LEU A 151 9.73 -13.22 -5.19
C LEU A 151 8.25 -13.01 -4.90
N ASN A 152 7.97 -12.38 -3.76
CA ASN A 152 6.63 -12.15 -3.26
C ASN A 152 6.15 -10.77 -3.74
N PHE A 153 5.04 -10.76 -4.46
CA PHE A 153 4.39 -9.56 -4.99
C PHE A 153 3.35 -9.08 -4.00
N TYR A 154 3.55 -7.90 -3.41
CA TYR A 154 2.62 -7.29 -2.48
C TYR A 154 1.94 -6.06 -3.05
N GLN A 155 0.64 -5.95 -2.82
CA GLN A 155 -0.10 -4.70 -2.90
C GLN A 155 -0.57 -4.32 -1.51
N ALA A 156 -0.06 -3.20 -1.00
CA ALA A 156 -0.19 -2.82 0.41
C ALA A 156 0.28 -3.97 1.34
N HIS A 157 -0.65 -4.59 2.07
CA HIS A 157 -0.39 -5.70 2.99
C HIS A 157 -0.79 -7.08 2.43
N THR A 158 -1.30 -7.13 1.20
CA THR A 158 -1.82 -8.36 0.58
C THR A 158 -0.79 -8.98 -0.34
N LEU A 159 -0.49 -10.27 -0.14
CA LEU A 159 0.32 -11.07 -1.06
C LEU A 159 -0.54 -11.42 -2.28
N VAL A 160 -0.16 -10.90 -3.44
CA VAL A 160 -0.86 -11.13 -4.72
C VAL A 160 -0.32 -12.37 -5.43
N ALA A 161 1.01 -12.56 -5.42
CA ALA A 161 1.63 -13.72 -6.05
C ALA A 161 2.96 -14.09 -5.38
N LYS A 162 3.22 -15.40 -5.30
CA LYS A 162 4.51 -15.98 -4.87
C LYS A 162 5.19 -16.59 -6.08
N VAL A 163 6.15 -15.86 -6.65
CA VAL A 163 6.83 -16.25 -7.90
C VAL A 163 8.11 -17.03 -7.56
N PRO A 164 8.26 -18.29 -8.01
CA PRO A 164 9.51 -19.01 -7.83
C PRO A 164 10.64 -18.34 -8.63
N ALA A 165 11.81 -18.22 -8.02
CA ALA A 165 12.97 -17.57 -8.61
C ALA A 165 14.25 -18.40 -8.41
N ILE A 166 15.22 -18.18 -9.30
CA ILE A 166 16.51 -18.86 -9.29
C ILE A 166 17.52 -17.89 -8.68
N LYS A 167 18.09 -18.27 -7.52
CA LYS A 167 19.17 -17.52 -6.89
C LYS A 167 20.42 -17.53 -7.76
N THR A 168 21.07 -16.39 -7.89
CA THR A 168 22.29 -16.20 -8.67
C THR A 168 23.30 -15.37 -7.90
N ARG A 169 24.57 -15.47 -8.30
CA ARG A 169 25.66 -14.60 -7.82
C ARG A 169 25.92 -13.40 -8.72
N TYR A 170 25.27 -13.38 -9.89
CA TYR A 170 25.39 -12.28 -10.84
C TYR A 170 24.53 -11.10 -10.38
N ASP A 171 25.06 -9.89 -10.49
CA ASP A 171 24.45 -8.61 -10.13
C ASP A 171 23.72 -7.93 -11.29
N PHE A 172 23.68 -8.57 -12.46
CA PHE A 172 23.02 -8.06 -13.66
C PHE A 172 23.59 -6.72 -14.15
N ASP A 173 24.83 -6.39 -13.78
CA ASP A 173 25.49 -5.12 -14.07
C ASP A 173 24.67 -3.90 -13.61
N GLU A 174 23.87 -4.09 -12.55
CA GLU A 174 23.03 -3.04 -11.97
C GLU A 174 23.86 -2.13 -11.05
N PRO A 175 23.73 -0.80 -11.15
CA PRO A 175 24.51 0.14 -10.33
C PRO A 175 24.06 0.18 -8.87
N GLU A 176 22.84 -0.28 -8.59
CA GLU A 176 22.24 -0.31 -7.27
C GLU A 176 22.23 -1.74 -6.72
N VAL A 177 22.37 -1.91 -5.41
CA VAL A 177 22.27 -3.23 -4.75
C VAL A 177 20.82 -3.71 -4.68
N ASN A 178 19.90 -2.79 -4.39
CA ASN A 178 18.48 -3.07 -4.25
C ASN A 178 17.78 -2.67 -5.55
N PHE A 179 17.38 -3.64 -6.35
CA PHE A 179 16.68 -3.38 -7.61
C PHE A 179 15.64 -4.46 -7.91
N VAL A 180 14.65 -4.05 -8.70
CA VAL A 180 13.76 -4.99 -9.39
C VAL A 180 13.47 -4.44 -10.77
N LYS A 181 13.61 -5.27 -11.79
CA LYS A 181 13.32 -4.88 -13.17
C LYS A 181 12.71 -6.01 -13.95
N ILE A 182 11.90 -5.64 -14.92
CA ILE A 182 11.38 -6.54 -15.94
C ILE A 182 12.10 -6.23 -17.25
N LEU A 183 12.64 -7.27 -17.85
CA LEU A 183 13.33 -7.22 -19.12
C LEU A 183 12.60 -8.12 -20.12
N PRO A 184 12.42 -7.69 -21.38
CA PRO A 184 11.91 -8.59 -22.41
C PRO A 184 12.89 -9.77 -22.57
N TYR A 185 12.35 -10.99 -22.66
CA TYR A 185 13.16 -12.19 -22.90
C TYR A 185 12.89 -12.78 -24.28
N ASP A 186 11.62 -12.98 -24.62
CA ASP A 186 11.15 -13.36 -25.94
C ASP A 186 9.74 -12.81 -26.20
N SER A 187 9.08 -13.27 -27.29
CA SER A 187 7.74 -12.80 -27.67
C SER A 187 6.61 -13.18 -26.70
N GLU A 188 6.87 -14.08 -25.75
CA GLU A 188 5.85 -14.62 -24.84
C GLU A 188 6.24 -14.49 -23.37
N ARG A 189 7.49 -14.14 -23.08
CA ARG A 189 8.03 -14.14 -21.73
C ARG A 189 8.85 -12.90 -21.43
N VAL A 190 8.79 -12.52 -20.17
CA VAL A 190 9.66 -11.52 -19.57
C VAL A 190 10.56 -12.16 -18.53
N LYS A 191 11.75 -11.59 -18.35
CA LYS A 191 12.67 -11.91 -17.29
C LYS A 191 12.53 -10.87 -16.18
N LEU A 192 12.14 -11.31 -15.00
CA LEU A 192 12.16 -10.52 -13.78
C LEU A 192 13.53 -10.70 -13.12
N ILE A 193 14.26 -9.61 -12.90
CA ILE A 193 15.51 -9.61 -12.13
C ILE A 193 15.29 -8.89 -10.81
N PHE A 194 15.91 -9.41 -9.76
CA PHE A 194 15.83 -8.90 -8.41
C PHE A 194 17.22 -8.94 -7.79
N GLY A 195 17.57 -7.85 -7.11
CA GLY A 195 18.75 -7.79 -6.25
C GLY A 195 18.38 -7.16 -4.92
N SER A 196 18.94 -7.73 -3.87
CA SER A 196 18.98 -7.14 -2.54
C SER A 196 20.36 -7.35 -1.93
N LEU A 197 20.58 -6.79 -0.74
CA LEU A 197 21.80 -7.02 0.03
C LEU A 197 22.04 -8.51 0.31
N ASP A 198 20.97 -9.31 0.44
CA ASP A 198 21.06 -10.72 0.83
C ASP A 198 21.33 -11.65 -0.34
N PHE A 199 20.69 -11.40 -1.49
CA PHE A 199 20.86 -12.22 -2.68
C PHE A 199 20.32 -11.58 -3.94
N ASN A 200 20.83 -12.07 -5.07
CA ASN A 200 20.30 -11.79 -6.38
C ASN A 200 19.51 -12.99 -6.89
N ALA A 201 18.42 -12.75 -7.61
CA ALA A 201 17.60 -13.78 -8.20
C ALA A 201 16.96 -13.31 -9.49
N TYR A 202 16.49 -14.28 -10.29
CA TYR A 202 15.68 -13.99 -11.45
C TYR A 202 14.57 -15.02 -11.63
N SER A 203 13.52 -14.62 -12.34
CA SER A 203 12.42 -15.51 -12.74
C SER A 203 11.96 -15.20 -14.16
N PHE A 204 11.25 -16.14 -14.76
CA PHE A 204 10.62 -15.96 -16.07
C PHE A 204 9.11 -16.04 -15.90
N LEU A 205 8.42 -15.01 -16.39
CA LEU A 205 6.97 -14.91 -16.34
C LEU A 205 6.43 -14.86 -17.77
N ARG A 206 5.27 -15.48 -18.00
CA ARG A 206 4.61 -15.43 -19.31
C ARG A 206 3.78 -14.17 -19.43
N ILE A 207 3.71 -13.60 -20.63
CA ILE A 207 2.84 -12.48 -20.95
C ILE A 207 1.44 -13.03 -21.20
N LEU A 208 0.44 -12.48 -20.51
CA LEU A 208 -0.95 -12.75 -20.84
C LEU A 208 -1.27 -12.02 -22.16
N LYS A 209 -1.53 -12.80 -23.23
CA LYS A 209 -2.01 -12.26 -24.50
C LYS A 209 -3.52 -12.00 -24.35
N ASN A 210 -3.94 -10.76 -24.59
CA ASN A 210 -5.36 -10.40 -24.74
C ASN A 210 -5.94 -10.97 -26.03
#